data_AF-A0A349MTF5-F1
#
_entry.id   AF-A0A349MTF5-F1
#
_cell.length_a   1.000
_cell.length_b   1.000
_cell.length_c   1.000
_cell.angle_alpha   90.00
_cell.angle_beta   90.00
_cell.angle_gamma   90.00
#
_symmetry.space_group_name_H-M   'P 1'
#
loop_
_entity.id
_entity.type
_entity.pdbx_description
1 polymer ?
#
loop_
_entity_poly.entity_id
_entity_poly.type
_entity_poly.pdbx_seq_one_letter_code
_entity_poly.pdbx_strand_id
1 'polypeptide(L)'
;MGYLNNYLQQFRDAGKDELANSIEKTSRRIGKKYISHFTYTTHEMGLLFGNIQSGKTGQTFGIICEAADLEFRYFLLMTTDSRLLQKQTLERAQHDLPEFAICSENDEERFRSAKNQPVLIIVKQNTRVLQAWVDRFRNSQKLKGNALFIVDDEADAASENTKVNQKK
;
A
#
# COMPACT_ATOMS: atom_id res chain seq x y z
N MET A 1 -7.07 -18.96 -6.70
CA MET A 1 -7.32 -18.37 -5.36
C MET A 1 -7.12 -16.88 -5.48
N GLY A 2 -7.80 -16.07 -4.66
CA GLY A 2 -7.59 -14.62 -4.62
C GLY A 2 -6.27 -14.23 -3.94
N TYR A 3 -5.82 -13.01 -4.17
CA TYR A 3 -4.59 -12.43 -3.64
C TYR A 3 -4.56 -12.51 -2.11
N LEU A 4 -5.68 -12.22 -1.42
CA LEU A 4 -5.71 -12.27 0.04
C LEU A 4 -5.51 -13.71 0.54
N ASN A 5 -6.14 -14.69 -0.09
CA ASN A 5 -6.02 -16.07 0.34
C ASN A 5 -4.58 -16.58 0.17
N ASN A 6 -3.91 -16.22 -0.93
CA ASN A 6 -2.51 -16.56 -1.15
C ASN A 6 -1.59 -15.88 -0.11
N TYR A 7 -1.84 -14.59 0.17
CA TYR A 7 -1.13 -13.84 1.21
C TYR A 7 -1.32 -14.40 2.62
N LEU A 8 -2.48 -14.99 2.92
CA LEU A 8 -2.74 -15.63 4.21
C LEU A 8 -2.13 -17.02 4.31
N GLN A 9 -2.08 -17.75 3.19
CA GLN A 9 -1.62 -19.14 3.16
C GLN A 9 -0.16 -19.26 3.60
N GLN A 10 0.73 -18.33 3.20
CA GLN A 10 2.12 -18.32 3.65
C GLN A 10 2.28 -18.23 5.18
N PHE A 11 1.35 -17.58 5.89
CA PHE A 11 1.38 -17.52 7.35
C PHE A 11 0.86 -18.81 7.97
N ARG A 12 -0.20 -19.39 7.39
CA ARG A 12 -0.75 -20.68 7.82
C ARG A 12 0.28 -21.80 7.65
N ASP A 13 0.97 -21.83 6.52
CA ASP A 13 2.05 -22.78 6.23
C ASP A 13 3.23 -22.64 7.20
N ALA A 14 3.47 -21.42 7.69
CA ALA A 14 4.48 -21.13 8.71
C ALA A 14 3.98 -21.35 10.16
N GLY A 15 2.78 -21.91 10.36
CA GLY A 15 2.18 -22.15 11.68
C GLY A 15 1.74 -20.89 12.43
N LYS A 16 1.50 -19.79 11.72
CA LYS A 16 1.10 -18.48 12.26
C LYS A 16 -0.39 -18.20 12.03
N ASP A 17 -1.24 -19.16 12.39
CA ASP A 17 -2.69 -19.10 12.13
C ASP A 17 -3.37 -17.91 12.80
N GLU A 18 -2.98 -17.53 14.03
CA GLU A 18 -3.55 -16.37 14.72
C GLU A 18 -3.33 -15.06 13.95
N LEU A 19 -2.11 -14.88 13.42
CA LEU A 19 -1.78 -13.72 12.60
C LEU A 19 -2.59 -13.73 11.30
N ALA A 20 -2.67 -14.88 10.63
CA ALA A 20 -3.46 -15.03 9.41
C ALA A 20 -4.94 -14.69 9.66
N ASN A 21 -5.54 -15.25 10.71
CA ASN A 21 -6.93 -14.99 11.07
C ASN A 21 -7.18 -13.51 11.43
N SER A 22 -6.22 -12.87 12.11
CA SER A 22 -6.30 -11.44 12.43
C SER A 22 -6.28 -10.57 11.16
N ILE A 23 -5.36 -10.86 10.24
CA ILE A 23 -5.26 -10.18 8.94
C ILE A 23 -6.53 -10.38 8.12
N GLU A 24 -7.01 -11.62 8.03
CA GLU A 24 -8.21 -11.98 7.29
C GLU A 24 -9.43 -11.20 7.81
N LYS A 25 -9.65 -11.22 9.12
CA LYS A 25 -10.78 -10.52 9.76
C LYS A 25 -10.76 -9.02 9.50
N THR A 26 -9.59 -8.39 9.55
CA THR A 26 -9.44 -6.95 9.31
C THR A 26 -9.64 -6.62 7.83
N SER A 27 -8.96 -7.35 6.96
CA SER A 27 -8.99 -7.13 5.50
C SER A 27 -10.40 -7.31 4.96
N ARG A 28 -11.06 -8.44 5.25
CA ARG A 28 -12.44 -8.72 4.83
C ARG A 28 -13.44 -7.70 5.38
N ARG A 29 -13.26 -7.23 6.61
CA ARG A 29 -14.11 -6.19 7.21
C ARG A 29 -13.99 -4.87 6.46
N ILE A 30 -12.76 -4.44 6.15
CA ILE A 30 -12.51 -3.20 5.43
C ILE A 30 -12.99 -3.31 3.98
N GLY A 31 -12.69 -4.44 3.31
CA GLY A 31 -13.14 -4.76 1.96
C GLY A 31 -14.66 -4.66 1.82
N LYS A 32 -15.38 -5.39 2.67
CA LYS A 32 -16.84 -5.40 2.67
C LYS A 32 -17.47 -4.06 3.05
N LYS A 33 -16.91 -3.35 4.03
CA LYS A 33 -17.58 -2.13 4.55
C LYS A 33 -17.28 -0.90 3.70
N TYR A 34 -16.07 -0.77 3.17
CA TYR A 34 -15.61 0.46 2.54
C TYR A 34 -15.22 0.26 1.07
N ILE A 35 -14.36 -0.72 0.77
CA ILE A 35 -13.77 -0.86 -0.58
C ILE A 35 -14.82 -1.29 -1.61
N SER A 36 -15.68 -2.25 -1.28
CA SER A 36 -16.70 -2.79 -2.19
C SER A 36 -17.81 -1.78 -2.57
N HIS A 37 -17.92 -0.67 -1.85
CA HIS A 37 -18.89 0.40 -2.14
C HIS A 37 -18.24 1.60 -2.83
N PHE A 38 -16.96 1.52 -3.19
CA PHE A 38 -16.25 2.61 -3.84
C PHE A 38 -16.81 2.88 -5.25
N THR A 39 -17.12 4.15 -5.53
CA THR A 39 -17.85 4.55 -6.76
C THR A 39 -16.98 5.27 -7.78
N TYR A 40 -15.65 5.28 -7.63
CA TYR A 40 -14.70 6.07 -8.44
C TYR A 40 -14.88 7.60 -8.38
N THR A 41 -16.01 8.07 -7.86
CA THR A 41 -16.36 9.48 -7.70
C THR A 41 -16.31 9.96 -6.26
N THR A 42 -16.22 9.05 -5.28
CA THR A 42 -16.08 9.38 -3.87
C THR A 42 -14.64 9.31 -3.41
N HIS A 43 -14.25 10.18 -2.49
CA HIS A 43 -12.97 10.10 -1.81
C HIS A 43 -13.18 9.47 -0.44
N GLU A 44 -12.85 8.18 -0.32
CA GLU A 44 -12.90 7.45 0.94
C GLU A 44 -11.53 7.53 1.63
N MET A 45 -11.52 7.87 2.92
CA MET A 45 -10.33 7.87 3.76
C MET A 45 -10.57 6.99 4.98
N GLY A 46 -9.57 6.19 5.34
CA GLY A 46 -9.59 5.33 6.52
C GLY A 46 -8.28 5.42 7.27
N LEU A 47 -8.33 5.14 8.58
CA LEU A 47 -7.15 5.09 9.44
C LEU A 47 -7.01 3.69 10.04
N LEU A 48 -5.88 3.04 9.77
CA LEU A 48 -5.50 1.81 10.46
C LEU A 48 -4.62 2.16 11.65
N PHE A 49 -5.18 2.11 12.86
CA PHE A 49 -4.49 2.43 14.09
C PHE A 49 -4.18 1.17 14.90
N GLY A 50 -2.97 1.09 15.47
CA GLY A 50 -2.53 -0.01 16.31
C GLY A 50 -1.18 0.27 16.96
N ASN A 51 -0.87 -0.48 18.03
CA ASN A 51 0.36 -0.29 18.81
C ASN A 51 1.63 -0.45 17.96
N ILE A 52 2.74 0.12 18.44
CA ILE A 52 4.07 -0.10 17.84
C ILE A 52 4.35 -1.62 17.80
N GLN A 53 4.90 -2.10 16.68
CA GLN A 53 5.20 -3.52 16.44
C GLN A 53 4.00 -4.49 16.45
N SER A 54 2.76 -4.00 16.39
CA SER A 54 1.54 -4.84 16.32
C SER A 54 1.33 -5.57 14.98
N GLY A 55 2.30 -5.51 14.05
CA GLY A 55 2.18 -6.11 12.73
C GLY A 55 1.36 -5.30 11.72
N LYS A 56 1.25 -3.98 11.91
CA LYS A 56 0.49 -3.06 11.04
C LYS A 56 0.79 -3.24 9.55
N THR A 57 2.06 -3.34 9.16
CA THR A 57 2.46 -3.56 7.76
C THR A 57 1.83 -4.83 7.15
N GLY A 58 1.72 -5.91 7.94
CA GLY A 58 1.06 -7.14 7.46
C GLY A 58 -0.45 -6.98 7.29
N GLN A 59 -1.09 -6.22 8.20
CA GLN A 59 -2.50 -5.84 8.06
C GLN A 59 -2.72 -4.96 6.81
N THR A 60 -1.83 -3.99 6.58
CA THR A 60 -1.83 -3.13 5.40
C THR A 60 -1.74 -3.95 4.10
N PHE A 61 -0.81 -4.92 4.02
CA PHE A 61 -0.71 -5.80 2.86
C PHE A 61 -1.95 -6.68 2.68
N GLY A 62 -2.56 -7.16 3.76
CA GLY A 62 -3.84 -7.86 3.70
C GLY A 62 -4.96 -7.00 3.10
N ILE A 63 -5.04 -5.73 3.50
CA ILE A 63 -6.01 -4.78 2.94
C ILE A 63 -5.74 -4.52 1.45
N ILE A 64 -4.47 -4.37 1.05
CA ILE A 64 -4.07 -4.23 -0.37
C ILE A 64 -4.48 -5.48 -1.16
N CYS A 65 -4.28 -6.67 -0.62
CA CYS A 65 -4.68 -7.92 -1.27
C CYS A 65 -6.20 -8.04 -1.41
N GLU A 66 -6.97 -7.70 -0.37
CA GLU A 66 -8.43 -7.65 -0.45
C GLU A 66 -8.90 -6.63 -1.48
N ALA A 67 -8.27 -5.45 -1.53
CA ALA A 67 -8.57 -4.44 -2.53
C ALA A 67 -8.28 -4.94 -3.95
N ALA A 68 -7.19 -5.69 -4.13
CA ALA A 68 -6.85 -6.31 -5.42
C ALA A 68 -7.87 -7.38 -5.83
N ASP A 69 -8.37 -8.16 -4.87
CA ASP A 69 -9.49 -9.09 -5.08
C ASP A 69 -10.79 -8.36 -5.44
N LEU A 70 -10.94 -7.10 -5.04
CA LEU A 70 -12.03 -6.18 -5.38
C LEU A 70 -11.69 -5.25 -6.57
N GLU A 71 -10.84 -5.73 -7.49
CA GLU A 71 -10.50 -5.09 -8.78
C GLU A 71 -9.69 -3.79 -8.70
N PHE A 72 -9.17 -3.40 -7.53
CA PHE A 72 -8.18 -2.33 -7.47
C PHE A 72 -6.85 -2.81 -8.06
N ARG A 73 -6.30 -2.03 -8.99
CA ARG A 73 -5.09 -2.42 -9.71
C ARG A 73 -3.84 -1.67 -9.31
N TYR A 74 -3.97 -0.40 -8.89
CA TYR A 74 -2.82 0.46 -8.64
C TYR A 74 -2.80 0.92 -7.19
N PHE A 75 -1.67 0.65 -6.53
CA PHE A 75 -1.43 0.94 -5.14
C PHE A 75 -0.17 1.81 -5.01
N LEU A 76 -0.24 2.85 -4.19
CA LEU A 76 0.89 3.68 -3.80
C LEU A 76 1.05 3.59 -2.28
N LEU A 77 2.10 2.93 -1.81
CA LEU A 77 2.47 2.88 -0.40
C LEU A 77 3.59 3.88 -0.14
N MET A 78 3.30 4.84 0.72
CA MET A 78 4.24 5.87 1.15
C MET A 78 4.80 5.51 2.53
N THR A 79 6.11 5.38 2.61
CA THR A 79 6.86 5.25 3.87
C THR A 79 7.40 6.61 4.28
N THR A 80 7.92 6.75 5.50
CA THR A 80 8.69 7.94 5.93
C THR A 80 9.85 8.26 4.97
N ASP A 81 10.40 9.48 5.05
CA ASP A 81 11.59 9.90 4.28
C ASP A 81 12.89 9.24 4.79
N SER A 82 12.89 7.90 4.84
CA SER A 82 14.02 7.06 5.24
C SER A 82 14.25 5.99 4.16
N ARG A 83 15.44 6.02 3.57
CA ARG A 83 15.86 5.00 2.58
C ARG A 83 15.86 3.60 3.18
N LEU A 84 16.17 3.47 4.47
CA LEU A 84 16.23 2.18 5.16
C LEU A 84 14.83 1.58 5.31
N LEU A 85 13.86 2.36 5.80
CA LEU A 85 12.49 1.90 6.02
C LEU A 85 11.79 1.60 4.68
N GLN A 86 12.03 2.42 3.66
CA GLN A 86 11.55 2.15 2.30
C GLN A 86 12.10 0.82 1.78
N LYS A 87 13.41 0.57 1.91
CA LYS A 87 14.05 -0.66 1.45
C LYS A 87 13.50 -1.89 2.17
N GLN A 88 13.34 -1.83 3.49
CA GLN A 88 12.76 -2.93 4.29
C GLN A 88 11.33 -3.25 3.85
N THR A 89 10.51 -2.23 3.62
CA THR A 89 9.11 -2.39 3.17
C THR A 89 9.06 -2.97 1.76
N LEU A 90 9.96 -2.52 0.87
CA LEU A 90 10.10 -3.02 -0.49
C LEU A 90 10.47 -4.51 -0.51
N GLU A 91 11.52 -4.90 0.20
CA GLU A 91 11.99 -6.29 0.29
C GLU A 91 10.88 -7.20 0.86
N ARG A 92 10.19 -6.72 1.90
CA ARG A 92 9.06 -7.43 2.47
C ARG A 92 7.93 -7.62 1.45
N ALA A 93 7.55 -6.58 0.72
CA ALA A 93 6.51 -6.69 -0.30
C ALA A 93 6.90 -7.64 -1.44
N GLN A 94 8.16 -7.62 -1.87
CA GLN A 94 8.67 -8.54 -2.90
C GLN A 94 8.60 -10.01 -2.46
N HIS A 95 8.87 -10.28 -1.18
CA HIS A 95 8.77 -11.62 -0.60
C HIS A 95 7.31 -12.04 -0.41
N ASP A 96 6.51 -11.18 0.23
CA ASP A 96 5.18 -11.50 0.73
C ASP A 96 4.09 -11.45 -0.36
N LEU A 97 4.32 -10.74 -1.48
CA LEU A 97 3.34 -10.48 -2.54
C LEU A 97 3.89 -10.85 -3.94
N PRO A 98 4.25 -12.13 -4.19
CA PRO A 98 4.93 -12.54 -5.43
C PRO A 98 4.10 -12.36 -6.70
N GLU A 99 2.77 -12.24 -6.56
CA GLU A 99 1.83 -12.04 -7.69
C GLU A 99 1.66 -10.57 -8.08
N PHE A 100 2.26 -9.64 -7.33
CA PHE A 100 2.20 -8.20 -7.59
C PHE A 100 3.43 -7.73 -8.38
N ALA A 101 3.23 -6.74 -9.25
CA ALA A 101 4.33 -5.93 -9.75
C ALA A 101 4.78 -4.96 -8.65
N ILE A 102 5.77 -5.35 -7.85
CA ILE A 102 6.36 -4.48 -6.83
C ILE A 102 7.37 -3.52 -7.46
N CYS A 103 7.12 -2.22 -7.35
CA CYS A 103 7.95 -1.13 -7.90
C CYS A 103 8.58 -0.31 -6.76
N SER A 104 9.90 -0.12 -6.80
CA SER A 104 10.61 0.87 -5.99
C SER A 104 10.45 2.29 -6.55
N GLU A 105 11.02 3.29 -5.87
CA GLU A 105 10.88 4.71 -6.21
C GLU A 105 11.35 5.10 -7.62
N ASN A 106 12.15 4.26 -8.30
CA ASN A 106 12.69 4.52 -9.64
C ASN A 106 12.28 3.49 -10.69
N ASP A 107 11.40 2.54 -10.37
CA ASP A 107 11.07 1.39 -11.23
C ASP A 107 9.99 1.69 -12.28
N GLU A 108 10.21 2.72 -13.10
CA GLU A 108 9.26 3.14 -14.12
C GLU A 108 9.02 2.06 -15.20
N GLU A 109 10.08 1.38 -15.63
CA GLU A 109 9.99 0.32 -16.65
C GLU A 109 9.12 -0.84 -16.16
N ARG A 110 9.26 -1.23 -14.89
CA ARG A 110 8.43 -2.26 -14.27
C ARG A 110 6.97 -1.81 -14.19
N PHE A 111 6.73 -0.56 -13.79
CA PHE A 111 5.37 0.01 -13.77
C PHE A 111 4.74 0.01 -15.18
N ARG A 112 5.50 0.42 -16.20
CA ARG A 112 5.06 0.44 -17.60
C ARG A 112 4.77 -0.95 -18.16
N SER A 113 5.66 -1.91 -17.90
CA SER A 113 5.56 -3.29 -18.39
C SER A 113 4.53 -4.14 -17.64
N ALA A 114 4.08 -3.72 -16.46
CA ALA A 114 3.06 -4.44 -15.70
C ALA A 114 1.77 -4.60 -16.52
N LYS A 115 1.47 -5.85 -16.88
CA LYS A 115 0.23 -6.26 -17.55
C LYS A 115 -0.83 -6.48 -16.47
N ASN A 116 -1.39 -7.67 -16.37
CA ASN A 116 -2.62 -7.92 -15.62
C ASN A 116 -2.47 -7.98 -14.10
N GLN A 117 -1.22 -8.04 -13.59
CA GLN A 117 -0.96 -8.06 -12.15
C GLN A 117 -1.29 -6.72 -11.48
N PRO A 118 -1.75 -6.74 -10.22
CA PRO A 118 -1.79 -5.57 -9.37
C PRO A 118 -0.41 -4.95 -9.24
N VAL A 119 -0.34 -3.63 -9.13
CA VAL A 119 0.92 -2.89 -9.08
C VAL A 119 1.01 -2.15 -7.75
N LEU A 120 2.03 -2.48 -6.96
CA LEU A 120 2.32 -1.82 -5.69
C LEU A 120 3.61 -1.01 -5.82
N ILE A 121 3.45 0.30 -5.76
CA ILE A 121 4.54 1.27 -5.84
C ILE A 121 4.90 1.70 -4.43
N ILE A 122 6.15 1.48 -4.02
CA ILE A 122 6.63 1.77 -2.67
C ILE A 122 7.62 2.92 -2.75
N VAL A 123 7.20 4.06 -2.20
CA VAL A 123 7.95 5.31 -2.23
C VAL A 123 8.13 5.84 -0.83
N LYS A 124 9.19 6.62 -0.62
CA LYS A 124 9.31 7.47 0.54
C LYS A 124 8.53 8.77 0.35
N GLN A 125 8.06 9.37 1.43
CA GLN A 125 7.42 10.69 1.46
C GLN A 125 8.43 11.83 1.21
N ASN A 126 9.06 11.80 0.06
CA ASN A 126 9.98 12.84 -0.38
C ASN A 126 9.36 13.59 -1.56
N THR A 127 9.30 14.92 -1.47
CA THR A 127 8.63 15.77 -2.48
C THR A 127 9.12 15.49 -3.91
N ARG A 128 10.42 15.27 -4.11
CA ARG A 128 10.98 15.01 -5.45
C ARG A 128 10.54 13.66 -6.00
N VAL A 129 10.51 12.63 -5.15
CA VAL A 129 10.07 11.29 -5.52
C VAL A 129 8.58 11.28 -5.83
N LEU A 130 7.77 11.89 -4.98
CA LEU A 130 6.33 12.01 -5.20
C LEU A 130 6.01 12.77 -6.50
N GLN A 131 6.71 13.89 -6.75
CA GLN A 131 6.54 14.64 -7.99
C GLN A 131 6.92 13.79 -9.22
N ALA A 132 8.02 13.05 -9.17
CA ALA A 132 8.39 12.14 -10.25
C ALA A 132 7.30 11.08 -10.53
N TRP A 133 6.67 10.52 -9.49
CA TRP A 133 5.57 9.58 -9.66
C TRP A 133 4.29 10.21 -10.19
N VAL A 134 3.97 11.44 -9.79
CA VAL A 134 2.87 12.21 -10.39
C VAL A 134 3.08 12.36 -11.90
N ASP A 135 4.30 12.69 -12.33
CA ASP A 135 4.60 12.86 -13.75
C ASP A 135 4.55 11.51 -14.51
N ARG A 136 5.05 10.42 -13.90
CA ARG A 136 4.93 9.05 -14.45
C ARG A 136 3.49 8.61 -14.61
N PHE A 137 2.63 8.90 -13.63
CA PHE A 137 1.21 8.58 -13.71
C PHE A 137 0.53 9.31 -14.88
N ARG A 138 0.78 10.62 -15.01
CA ARG A 138 0.26 11.43 -16.13
C ARG A 138 0.72 10.91 -17.50
N ASN A 139 1.99 10.53 -17.61
CA ASN A 139 2.60 10.11 -18.87
C ASN A 139 2.30 8.67 -19.28
N SER A 140 1.89 7.80 -18.34
CA SER A 140 1.60 6.39 -18.64
C SER A 140 0.19 6.11 -19.12
N GLN A 141 -0.77 7.01 -18.81
CA GLN A 141 -2.22 6.79 -18.99
C GLN A 141 -2.78 5.54 -18.27
N LYS A 142 -1.99 4.82 -17.47
CA LYS A 142 -2.39 3.58 -16.78
C LYS A 142 -3.47 3.80 -15.72
N LEU A 143 -3.50 4.98 -15.10
CA LEU A 143 -4.53 5.35 -14.12
C LEU A 143 -5.83 5.85 -14.77
N LYS A 144 -5.89 6.02 -16.10
CA LYS A 144 -7.11 6.46 -16.76
C LYS A 144 -8.20 5.40 -16.55
N GLY A 145 -9.31 5.80 -15.93
CA GLY A 145 -10.41 4.90 -15.58
C GLY A 145 -10.12 3.89 -14.46
N ASN A 146 -8.98 4.01 -13.76
CA ASN A 146 -8.62 3.15 -12.64
C ASN A 146 -8.40 4.02 -11.39
N ALA A 147 -8.85 3.53 -10.24
CA ALA A 147 -8.58 4.18 -8.96
C ALA A 147 -7.13 3.96 -8.54
N LEU A 148 -6.57 4.95 -7.82
CA LEU A 148 -5.30 4.81 -7.12
C LEU A 148 -5.59 4.63 -5.63
N PHE A 149 -5.19 3.48 -5.08
CA PHE A 149 -5.29 3.23 -3.65
C PHE A 149 -4.01 3.71 -2.97
N ILE A 150 -4.10 4.71 -2.10
CA ILE A 150 -2.95 5.29 -1.41
C ILE A 150 -2.92 4.77 0.03
N VAL A 151 -1.76 4.26 0.44
CA VAL A 151 -1.46 3.90 1.82
C VAL A 151 -0.37 4.83 2.31
N ASP A 152 -0.60 5.44 3.46
CA ASP A 152 0.39 6.19 4.21
C ASP A 152 0.74 5.40 5.48
N ASP A 153 1.93 4.81 5.54
CA ASP A 153 2.34 3.90 6.62
C ASP A 153 2.65 4.63 7.95
N GLU A 154 2.93 5.93 7.91
CA GLU A 154 3.31 6.75 9.07
C GLU A 154 2.72 8.17 8.94
N ALA A 155 1.38 8.24 8.83
CA ALA A 155 0.64 9.49 8.63
C ALA A 155 0.75 10.48 9.81
N ASP A 156 1.16 10.02 11.00
CA ASP A 156 1.39 10.83 12.19
C ASP A 156 2.80 11.48 12.21
N ALA A 157 3.76 10.93 11.47
CA ALA A 157 5.11 11.49 11.35
C ALA A 157 5.12 12.85 10.63
N ALA A 158 4.05 13.21 9.90
CA ALA A 158 3.92 14.46 9.17
C ALA A 158 3.67 15.70 10.06
N SER A 159 3.58 15.58 11.39
CA SER A 159 3.31 16.72 12.28
C SER A 159 4.38 17.01 13.33
N GLU A 160 5.66 17.14 12.95
CA GLU A 160 6.48 18.17 13.58
C GLU A 160 6.29 19.48 12.83
N ASN A 161 5.32 20.26 13.33
CA ASN A 161 5.03 21.61 12.89
C ASN A 161 6.24 22.51 13.24
N THR A 162 7.31 22.48 12.43
CA THR A 162 8.56 23.27 12.63
C THR A 162 8.33 24.78 12.52
N LYS A 163 7.11 25.22 12.22
CA LYS A 163 6.69 26.63 12.29
C LYS A 163 6.31 27.11 13.69
N VAL A 164 6.27 26.23 14.71
CA VAL A 164 5.92 26.65 16.08
C VAL A 164 7.05 27.44 16.77
N ASN A 165 8.29 27.35 16.29
CA ASN A 165 9.42 28.16 16.80
C ASN A 165 9.75 29.41 15.96
N GLN A 166 8.90 29.82 15.02
CA GLN A 166 8.98 31.16 14.43
C GLN A 166 7.99 32.10 15.13
N LYS A 167 8.19 32.33 16.42
CA LYS A 167 7.59 33.46 17.14
C LYS A 167 8.69 34.42 17.57
N LYS A 168 8.68 35.58 16.89
CA LYS A 168 9.24 36.91 17.22
C LYS A 168 10.45 36.99 18.13
#